data_AF-A0A820NDE6-F1
#
_entry.id   AF-A0A820NDE6-F1
#
_cell.length_a   1.000
_cell.length_b   1.000
_cell.length_c   1.000
_cell.angle_alpha   90.00
_cell.angle_beta   90.00
_cell.angle_gamma   90.00
#
_symmetry.space_group_name_H-M   'P 1'
#
loop_
_entity.id
_entity.type
_entity.pdbx_description
1 polymer ?
#
loop_
_entity_poly.entity_id
_entity_poly.type
_entity_poly.pdbx_seq_one_letter_code
_entity_poly.pdbx_strand_id
1 'polypeptide(L)'
;DTINVTLRFPGDRVAQFIVGYAAAGTDCYKIVGTKGDIEVNPAYTWGSGVKIAYKTKIDGKEDSKTFPETDHFGGETEYFSECILNNTDPEADGEEGLLDVHVILAIKESLKANGKTVCIETSFF
;
A
#
# COMPACT_ATOMS: atom_id res chain seq x y z
N ASP A 1 20.40 1.59 -5.26
CA ASP A 1 19.06 1.00 -5.30
C ASP A 1 18.21 1.39 -4.09
N THR A 2 17.97 2.69 -3.92
CA THR A 2 16.99 3.18 -2.94
C THR A 2 16.34 4.43 -3.50
N ILE A 3 15.01 4.47 -3.51
CA ILE A 3 14.21 5.60 -3.96
C ILE A 3 13.34 6.05 -2.78
N ASN A 4 13.33 7.36 -2.51
CA ASN A 4 12.37 8.00 -1.62
C ASN A 4 11.34 8.72 -2.48
N VAL A 5 10.06 8.51 -2.19
CA VAL A 5 8.94 9.08 -2.93
C VAL A 5 8.07 9.86 -1.97
N THR A 6 7.63 11.04 -2.41
CA THR A 6 6.54 11.80 -1.77
C THR A 6 5.40 11.94 -2.78
N LEU A 7 4.21 11.46 -2.41
CA LEU A 7 2.98 11.62 -3.16
C LEU A 7 2.08 12.63 -2.45
N ARG A 8 1.42 13.50 -3.22
CA ARG A 8 0.37 14.40 -2.73
C ARG A 8 -0.96 13.99 -3.34
N PHE A 9 -1.93 13.74 -2.48
CA PHE A 9 -3.29 13.37 -2.83
C PHE A 9 -4.25 14.56 -2.67
N PRO A 10 -5.45 14.51 -3.27
CA PRO A 10 -6.49 15.52 -3.04
C PRO A 10 -6.75 15.75 -1.54
N GLY A 11 -7.05 16.99 -1.15
CA GLY A 11 -7.24 17.35 0.26
C GLY A 11 -5.95 17.40 1.07
N ASP A 12 -4.82 17.72 0.42
CA ASP A 12 -3.49 17.92 1.03
C ASP A 12 -2.94 16.75 1.85
N ARG A 13 -3.47 15.53 1.60
CA ARG A 13 -2.92 14.29 2.16
C ARG A 13 -1.58 13.98 1.50
N VAL A 14 -0.62 13.52 2.31
CA VAL A 14 0.73 13.21 1.85
C VAL A 14 1.07 11.78 2.22
N ALA A 15 1.62 11.03 1.27
CA ALA A 15 2.26 9.75 1.53
C ALA A 15 3.76 9.85 1.23
N GLN A 16 4.57 9.26 2.10
CA GLN A 16 6.00 9.13 1.89
C GLN A 16 6.40 7.68 2.07
N PHE A 17 7.19 7.16 1.14
CA PHE A 17 7.71 5.81 1.25
C PHE A 17 9.13 5.71 0.69
N ILE A 18 9.83 4.69 1.16
CA ILE A 18 11.17 4.34 0.72
C ILE A 18 11.12 2.91 0.22
N VAL A 19 11.68 2.68 -0.97
CA VAL A 19 11.89 1.34 -1.52
C VAL A 19 13.35 1.18 -1.88
N GLY A 20 13.95 0.05 -1.54
CA GLY A 20 15.34 -0.20 -1.92
C GLY A 20 15.84 -1.59 -1.59
N TYR A 21 16.88 -2.01 -2.31
CA TYR A 21 17.57 -3.29 -2.13
C TYR A 21 18.82 -3.18 -1.25
N ALA A 22 19.18 -1.97 -0.83
CA ALA A 22 20.39 -1.70 -0.05
C ALA A 22 20.14 -1.58 1.47
N ALA A 23 18.91 -1.81 1.93
CA ALA A 23 18.52 -1.74 3.34
C ALA A 23 18.16 -3.12 3.89
N ALA A 24 18.15 -3.26 5.21
CA ALA A 24 17.57 -4.45 5.85
C ALA A 24 16.07 -4.55 5.50
N GLY A 25 15.59 -5.78 5.30
CA GLY A 25 14.20 -6.04 4.97
C GLY A 25 13.27 -5.38 5.99
N THR A 26 12.49 -4.41 5.52
CA THR A 26 11.57 -3.61 6.33
C THR A 26 10.26 -3.54 5.57
N ASP A 27 9.17 -3.97 6.20
CA ASP A 27 7.83 -3.97 5.62
C ASP A 27 6.84 -3.41 6.65
N CYS A 28 6.75 -2.09 6.72
CA CYS A 28 5.83 -1.42 7.61
C CYS A 28 5.23 -0.19 6.95
N TYR A 29 4.05 0.21 7.43
CA TYR A 29 3.49 1.52 7.13
C TYR A 29 2.82 2.11 8.35
N LYS A 30 2.68 3.43 8.32
CA LYS A 30 1.99 4.19 9.36
C LYS A 30 1.07 5.22 8.73
N ILE A 31 -0.17 5.25 9.17
CA ILE A 31 -1.16 6.24 8.75
C ILE A 31 -1.42 7.15 9.95
N VAL A 32 -1.22 8.45 9.75
CA VAL A 32 -1.43 9.46 10.79
C VAL A 32 -2.61 10.32 10.40
N GLY A 33 -3.60 10.39 11.30
CA GLY A 33 -4.78 11.23 11.17
C GLY A 33 -4.91 12.20 12.34
N THR A 34 -5.95 13.03 12.30
CA THR A 34 -6.20 14.06 13.32
C THR A 34 -6.58 13.52 14.69
N LYS A 35 -7.08 12.27 14.74
CA LYS A 35 -7.51 11.59 15.98
C LYS A 35 -6.50 10.59 16.51
N GLY A 36 -5.43 10.31 15.76
CA GLY A 36 -4.53 9.22 16.09
C GLY A 36 -3.82 8.62 14.90
N ASP A 37 -3.14 7.51 15.14
CA ASP A 37 -2.37 6.78 14.15
C ASP A 37 -2.56 5.27 14.24
N ILE A 38 -2.30 4.61 13.11
CA ILE A 38 -2.15 3.16 13.00
C ILE A 38 -0.77 2.86 12.42
N GLU A 39 -0.06 1.93 13.03
CA GLU A 39 1.20 1.38 12.54
C GLU A 39 1.03 -0.12 12.31
N VAL A 40 1.39 -0.59 11.12
CA VAL A 40 1.34 -2.01 10.74
C VAL A 40 2.75 -2.51 10.50
N ASN A 41 3.13 -3.59 11.20
CA ASN A 41 4.46 -4.16 11.18
C ASN A 41 4.44 -5.60 11.76
N PRO A 42 4.73 -6.64 10.95
CA PRO A 42 4.96 -6.61 9.50
C PRO A 42 3.68 -6.26 8.74
N ALA A 43 3.83 -5.66 7.55
CA ALA A 43 2.71 -5.17 6.74
C ALA A 43 2.56 -5.87 5.39
N TYR A 44 3.66 -6.27 4.75
CA TYR A 44 3.65 -6.75 3.36
C TYR A 44 4.25 -8.14 3.20
N THR A 45 5.08 -8.56 4.15
CA THR A 45 5.75 -9.86 4.07
C THR A 45 4.76 -10.99 4.28
N TRP A 46 5.09 -12.17 3.74
CA TRP A 46 4.31 -13.39 3.87
C TRP A 46 5.22 -14.53 4.30
N GLY A 47 4.62 -15.68 4.62
CA GLY A 47 5.33 -16.94 4.80
C GLY A 47 5.08 -17.59 6.14
N SER A 48 5.65 -18.79 6.32
CA SER A 48 5.42 -19.58 7.51
C SER A 48 5.82 -18.81 8.77
N GLY A 49 4.89 -18.70 9.73
CA GLY A 49 5.08 -17.97 10.97
C GLY A 49 4.89 -16.46 10.89
N VAL A 50 4.61 -15.90 9.71
CA VAL A 50 4.32 -14.46 9.55
C VAL A 50 2.90 -14.17 10.00
N LYS A 51 2.77 -13.20 10.91
CA LYS A 51 1.49 -12.72 11.42
C LYS A 51 1.45 -11.21 11.31
N ILE A 52 0.58 -10.70 10.45
CA ILE A 52 0.36 -9.26 10.32
C ILE A 52 -0.15 -8.73 11.66
N ALA A 53 0.43 -7.63 12.10
CA ALA A 53 0.06 -6.99 13.36
C ALA A 53 -0.02 -5.48 13.17
N TYR A 54 -0.96 -4.86 13.87
CA TYR A 54 -1.04 -3.41 13.96
C TYR A 54 -1.09 -2.93 15.40
N LYS A 55 -0.64 -1.70 15.60
CA LYS A 55 -0.83 -0.91 16.80
C LYS A 55 -1.59 0.34 16.43
N THR A 56 -2.55 0.74 17.26
CA THR A 56 -3.28 2.00 17.10
C THR A 56 -3.11 2.86 18.32
N LYS A 57 -3.04 4.18 18.13
CA LYS A 57 -3.19 5.16 19.20
C LYS A 57 -4.26 6.16 18.78
N ILE A 58 -5.48 5.98 19.26
CA ILE A 58 -6.65 6.76 18.84
C ILE A 58 -7.28 7.41 20.07
N ASP A 59 -7.47 8.74 20.02
CA ASP A 59 -8.05 9.54 21.11
C ASP A 59 -7.40 9.25 22.48
N GLY A 60 -6.06 9.08 22.47
CA GLY A 60 -5.25 8.79 23.66
C GLY A 60 -5.28 7.34 24.15
N LYS A 61 -6.00 6.44 23.47
CA LYS A 61 -6.04 5.00 23.78
C LYS A 61 -5.13 4.23 22.85
N GLU A 62 -4.30 3.37 23.43
CA GLU A 62 -3.43 2.46 22.70
C GLU A 62 -4.07 1.07 22.64
N ASP A 63 -4.03 0.45 21.47
CA ASP A 63 -4.50 -0.92 21.24
C ASP A 63 -3.56 -1.62 20.26
N SER A 64 -3.57 -2.95 20.27
CA SER A 64 -2.76 -3.77 19.37
C SER A 64 -3.49 -5.04 18.99
N LYS A 65 -3.41 -5.41 17.72
CA LYS A 65 -3.98 -6.66 17.22
C LYS A 65 -2.96 -7.41 16.39
N THR A 66 -2.92 -8.72 16.58
CA THR A 66 -2.16 -9.65 15.74
C THR A 66 -3.15 -10.61 15.10
N PHE A 67 -3.08 -10.73 13.78
CA PHE A 67 -3.91 -11.67 13.05
C PHE A 67 -3.29 -13.08 13.05
N PRO A 68 -4.10 -14.13 12.90
CA PRO A 68 -3.59 -15.45 12.59
C PRO A 68 -2.75 -15.43 11.31
N GLU A 69 -1.82 -16.37 11.21
CA GLU A 69 -1.14 -16.66 9.95
C GLU A 69 -2.19 -17.05 8.91
N THR A 70 -2.13 -16.44 7.73
CA THR A 70 -3.14 -16.57 6.69
C THR A 70 -2.45 -16.82 5.35
N ASP A 71 -3.01 -17.68 4.52
CA ASP A 71 -2.58 -17.84 3.13
C ASP A 71 -3.26 -16.78 2.27
N HIS A 72 -2.55 -15.68 2.03
CA HIS A 72 -3.11 -14.55 1.28
C HIS A 72 -3.31 -14.91 -0.19
N PHE A 73 -2.50 -15.83 -0.75
CA PHE A 73 -2.61 -16.28 -2.13
C PHE A 73 -3.82 -17.19 -2.32
N GLY A 74 -4.03 -18.11 -1.38
CA GLY A 74 -5.22 -18.94 -1.33
C GLY A 74 -6.49 -18.10 -1.22
N GLY A 75 -6.49 -17.10 -0.33
CA GLY A 75 -7.63 -16.18 -0.16
C GLY A 75 -7.93 -15.35 -1.41
N GLU A 76 -6.91 -14.80 -2.08
CA GLU A 76 -7.09 -14.04 -3.32
C GLU A 76 -7.59 -14.92 -4.47
N THR A 77 -7.09 -16.16 -4.56
CA THR A 77 -7.54 -17.13 -5.56
C THR A 77 -9.00 -17.55 -5.33
N GLU A 78 -9.39 -17.80 -4.09
CA GLU A 78 -10.77 -18.11 -3.70
C GLU A 78 -11.69 -16.93 -4.04
N TYR A 79 -11.32 -15.71 -3.64
CA TYR A 79 -12.07 -14.49 -3.94
C TYR A 79 -12.30 -14.32 -5.46
N PHE A 80 -11.25 -14.46 -6.27
CA PHE A 80 -11.38 -14.38 -7.72
C PHE A 80 -12.30 -15.46 -8.29
N SER A 81 -12.25 -16.69 -7.75
CA SER A 81 -13.17 -17.75 -8.11
C SER A 81 -14.63 -17.42 -7.75
N GLU A 82 -14.87 -16.82 -6.59
CA GLU A 82 -16.20 -16.36 -6.18
C GLU A 82 -16.75 -15.27 -7.11
N CYS A 83 -15.91 -14.32 -7.52
CA CYS A 83 -16.27 -13.30 -8.51
C CYS A 83 -16.76 -13.91 -9.82
N ILE A 84 -16.07 -14.94 -10.33
CA ILE A 84 -16.50 -15.67 -11.53
C ILE A 84 -17.86 -16.35 -11.32
N LEU A 85 -18.02 -17.07 -10.20
CA LEU A 85 -19.24 -17.83 -9.90
C LEU A 85 -20.47 -16.92 -9.72
N ASN A 86 -20.26 -15.74 -9.14
CA ASN A 86 -21.31 -14.78 -8.86
C ASN A 86 -21.49 -13.72 -9.95
N ASN A 87 -20.67 -13.76 -11.01
CA ASN A 87 -20.64 -12.77 -12.09
C ASN A 87 -20.51 -11.33 -11.54
N THR A 88 -19.54 -11.13 -10.66
CA THR A 88 -19.17 -9.83 -10.10
C THR A 88 -17.72 -9.51 -10.43
N ASP A 89 -17.41 -8.25 -10.70
CA ASP A 89 -16.04 -7.82 -10.95
C ASP A 89 -15.21 -7.84 -9.65
N PRO A 90 -13.95 -8.30 -9.69
CA PRO A 90 -13.06 -8.21 -8.55
C PRO A 90 -12.67 -6.75 -8.28
N GLU A 91 -12.42 -6.39 -7.01
CA GLU A 91 -11.91 -5.05 -6.65
C GLU A 91 -10.50 -4.83 -7.18
N ALA A 92 -9.63 -5.84 -7.08
CA ALA A 92 -8.28 -5.82 -7.65
C ALA A 92 -8.31 -6.22 -9.14
N ASP A 93 -8.88 -5.35 -9.97
CA ASP A 93 -9.00 -5.59 -11.41
C ASP A 93 -7.81 -5.05 -12.23
N GLY A 94 -7.94 -5.11 -13.55
CA GLY A 94 -6.91 -4.62 -14.46
C GLY A 94 -6.79 -3.09 -14.47
N GLU A 95 -7.84 -2.36 -14.12
CA GLU A 95 -7.82 -0.90 -14.05
C GLU A 95 -7.05 -0.43 -12.82
N GLU A 96 -7.32 -1.03 -11.65
CA GLU A 96 -6.58 -0.74 -10.41
C GLU A 96 -5.08 -1.03 -10.58
N GLY A 97 -4.73 -2.18 -11.19
CA GLY A 97 -3.33 -2.49 -11.50
C GLY A 97 -2.67 -1.52 -12.49
N LEU A 98 -3.44 -0.93 -13.42
CA LEU A 98 -2.94 0.08 -14.35
C LEU A 98 -2.66 1.42 -13.64
N LEU A 99 -3.45 1.78 -12.64
CA LEU A 99 -3.22 2.98 -11.82
C LEU A 99 -1.88 2.92 -11.09
N ASP A 100 -1.51 1.76 -10.54
CA ASP A 100 -0.18 1.54 -9.94
C ASP A 100 0.95 1.77 -10.95
N VAL A 101 0.80 1.28 -12.18
CA VAL A 101 1.78 1.50 -13.25
C VAL A 101 1.91 2.97 -13.59
N HIS A 102 0.80 3.73 -13.64
CA HIS A 102 0.86 5.18 -13.87
C HIS A 102 1.63 5.90 -12.75
N VAL A 103 1.44 5.52 -11.48
CA VAL A 103 2.22 6.06 -10.37
C VAL A 103 3.71 5.76 -10.53
N ILE A 104 4.07 4.53 -10.88
CA ILE A 104 5.47 4.13 -11.10
C ILE A 104 6.10 4.93 -12.26
N LEU A 105 5.37 5.11 -13.36
CA LEU A 105 5.85 5.88 -14.51
C LEU A 105 6.09 7.35 -14.15
N ALA A 106 5.18 7.97 -13.38
CA ALA A 106 5.33 9.34 -12.91
C ALA A 106 6.53 9.49 -11.95
N ILE A 107 6.77 8.53 -11.04
CA ILE A 107 7.96 8.51 -10.19
C ILE A 107 9.22 8.46 -11.05
N LYS A 108 9.25 7.59 -12.06
CA LYS A 108 10.38 7.46 -13.00
C LYS A 108 10.63 8.73 -13.79
N GLU A 109 9.57 9.42 -14.23
CA GLU A 109 9.67 10.72 -14.89
C GLU A 109 10.22 11.79 -13.96
N SER A 110 9.70 11.88 -12.73
CA SER A 110 10.19 12.83 -11.71
C SER A 110 11.69 12.65 -11.45
N LEU A 111 12.15 11.40 -11.31
CA LEU A 111 13.58 11.08 -11.14
C LEU A 111 14.44 11.55 -12.32
N LYS A 112 13.98 11.32 -13.56
CA LYS A 112 14.67 11.81 -14.77
C LYS A 112 14.70 13.34 -14.85
N ALA A 113 13.70 14.00 -14.29
CA ALA A 113 13.57 15.45 -14.26
C ALA A 113 14.20 16.09 -13.01
N ASN A 114 15.17 15.41 -12.37
CA ASN A 114 15.86 15.87 -11.16
C ASN A 114 14.92 16.17 -9.99
N GLY A 115 13.90 15.32 -9.77
CA GLY A 115 12.97 15.40 -8.65
C GLY A 115 11.85 16.44 -8.82
N LYS A 116 11.62 16.95 -10.03
CA LYS A 116 10.47 17.82 -10.31
C LYS A 116 9.16 17.06 -10.08
N THR A 117 8.16 17.75 -9.54
CA THR A 117 6.82 17.20 -9.38
C THR A 117 6.19 16.88 -10.73
N VAL A 118 5.64 15.68 -10.86
CA VAL A 118 4.87 15.21 -12.01
C VAL A 118 3.42 15.05 -11.55
N CYS A 119 2.49 15.66 -12.28
CA CYS A 119 1.06 15.50 -12.02
C CYS A 119 0.57 14.22 -12.70
N ILE A 120 -0.23 13.43 -11.97
CA ILE A 120 -0.91 12.24 -12.50
C ILE A 120 -2.36 12.66 -12.75
N GLU A 121 -2.78 12.67 -14.01
CA GLU A 121 -4.17 12.94 -14.37
C GLU A 121 -4.99 11.65 -14.26
N THR A 122 -6.08 11.69 -13.50
CA THR A 122 -7.00 10.55 -13.34
C THR A 122 -8.13 10.57 -14.37
N SER A 123 -8.18 11.55 -15.27
CA SER A 123 -9.28 11.79 -16.22
C SER A 123 -9.35 10.83 -17.40
N PHE A 124 -8.65 9.69 -17.33
CA PHE A 124 -8.64 8.66 -18.38
C PHE A 124 -9.51 7.44 -18.03
N PHE A 125 -10.28 7.53 -16.93
CA PHE A 125 -11.17 6.49 -16.42
C PHE A 125 -12.55 7.08 -16.09
#